data_AF-A0A848M5D5-F1
#
_entry.id   AF-A0A848M5D5-F1
#
_cell.length_a   1.000
_cell.length_b   1.000
_cell.length_c   1.000
_cell.angle_alpha   90.00
_cell.angle_beta   90.00
_cell.angle_gamma   90.00
#
_symmetry.space_group_name_H-M   'P 1'
#
loop_
_entity.id
_entity.type
_entity.pdbx_description
1 polymer ?
#
loop_
_entity_poly.entity_id
_entity_poly.type
_entity_poly.pdbx_seq_one_letter_code
_entity_poly.pdbx_strand_id
1 'polypeptide(L)'
;MQQWLILMTSGLRGMMVTSDPQLNSLLPVLGFKKIGHFNSGRTQDEELTGWELDFRQTSFHEWIQIIIRQTDRPYESLAGATRRPYVNVIDLNEMKQILLHLFDTVKLEQLAVVKRMDRSGNELQRMIHEILIESCPKEPLSALEQQILKESYLQRGKNKNQLSQDFHMSRTTFYRHSQSALRHLGYVLTQFCGHE
;
A
#
# COMPACT_ATOMS: atom_id res chain seq x y z
N MET A 1 -28.80 -16.34 22.10
CA MET A 1 -29.39 -15.22 21.32
C MET A 1 -28.24 -14.32 20.91
N GLN A 2 -27.80 -14.35 19.65
CA GLN A 2 -26.67 -13.53 19.20
C GLN A 2 -27.14 -12.07 19.07
N GLN A 3 -26.59 -11.18 19.89
CA GLN A 3 -26.83 -9.75 19.82
C GLN A 3 -25.69 -9.10 19.03
N TRP A 4 -25.97 -8.65 17.82
CA TRP A 4 -25.05 -7.87 17.02
C TRP A 4 -25.63 -6.48 16.83
N LEU A 5 -24.85 -5.45 17.16
CA LEU A 5 -25.19 -4.07 16.83
C LEU A 5 -24.32 -3.63 15.65
N ILE A 6 -24.94 -3.46 14.48
CA ILE A 6 -24.27 -2.93 13.30
C ILE A 6 -24.69 -1.46 13.18
N LEU A 7 -23.80 -0.54 13.53
CA LEU A 7 -24.02 0.89 13.34
C LEU A 7 -23.19 1.37 12.14
N MET A 8 -23.82 1.44 10.98
CA MET A 8 -23.24 2.06 9.79
C MET A 8 -23.44 3.57 9.88
N THR A 9 -22.45 4.28 10.44
CA THR A 9 -22.49 5.75 10.42
C THR A 9 -22.26 6.25 8.99
N SER A 10 -22.94 7.33 8.59
CA SER A 10 -23.09 7.86 7.23
C SER A 10 -21.81 8.38 6.55
N GLY A 11 -20.62 7.88 6.90
CA GLY A 11 -19.39 8.33 6.28
C GLY A 11 -18.19 7.46 6.62
N LEU A 12 -17.80 6.60 5.67
CA LEU A 12 -16.48 5.98 5.54
C LEU A 12 -15.95 5.24 6.79
N ARG A 13 -16.77 5.01 7.81
CA ARG A 13 -16.38 4.38 9.08
C ARG A 13 -17.44 3.36 9.49
N GLY A 14 -17.04 2.10 9.54
CA GLY A 14 -17.85 1.00 10.06
C GLY A 14 -17.41 0.64 11.47
N MET A 15 -18.35 0.50 12.39
CA MET A 15 -18.08 -0.02 13.73
C MET A 15 -18.87 -1.30 13.93
N MET A 16 -18.21 -2.32 14.46
CA MET A 16 -18.82 -3.60 14.78
C MET A 16 -18.48 -3.98 16.22
N VAL A 17 -19.47 -4.42 16.97
CA VAL A 17 -19.28 -4.90 18.34
C VAL A 17 -19.84 -6.31 18.40
N THR A 18 -19.01 -7.28 18.78
CA THR A 18 -19.39 -8.69 18.80
C THR A 18 -18.68 -9.47 19.90
N SER A 19 -19.40 -10.39 20.54
CA SER A 19 -18.86 -11.43 21.43
C SER A 19 -18.58 -12.74 20.68
N ASP A 20 -18.93 -12.81 19.38
CA ASP A 20 -18.79 -14.04 18.60
C ASP A 20 -17.31 -14.34 18.26
N PRO A 21 -16.77 -15.49 18.70
CA PRO A 21 -15.37 -15.86 18.43
C PRO A 21 -15.02 -15.99 16.95
N GLN A 22 -15.96 -16.42 16.10
CA GLN A 22 -15.75 -16.57 14.66
C GLN A 22 -15.68 -15.21 13.98
N LEU A 23 -16.54 -14.26 14.37
CA LEU A 23 -16.45 -12.89 13.85
C LEU A 23 -15.18 -12.19 14.35
N ASN A 24 -14.81 -12.40 15.61
CA ASN A 24 -13.59 -11.83 16.19
C ASN A 24 -12.31 -12.30 15.49
N SER A 25 -12.29 -13.50 14.90
CA SER A 25 -11.16 -13.97 14.10
C SER A 25 -11.16 -13.44 12.65
N LEU A 26 -12.34 -13.21 12.08
CA LEU A 26 -12.49 -12.74 10.69
C LEU A 26 -12.34 -11.22 10.52
N LEU A 27 -12.74 -10.42 11.51
CA LEU A 27 -12.72 -8.96 11.41
C LEU A 27 -11.32 -8.36 11.16
N PRO A 28 -10.23 -8.83 11.80
CA PRO A 28 -8.88 -8.45 11.43
C PRO A 28 -8.54 -8.70 9.96
N VAL A 29 -9.03 -9.81 9.40
CA VAL A 29 -8.79 -10.20 8.00
C VAL A 29 -9.50 -9.24 7.05
N LEU A 30 -10.67 -8.77 7.44
CA LEU A 30 -11.44 -7.75 6.72
C LEU A 30 -10.91 -6.32 6.95
N GLY A 31 -9.75 -6.16 7.60
CA GLY A 31 -9.11 -4.87 7.81
C GLY A 31 -9.66 -4.04 8.96
N PHE A 32 -10.51 -4.63 9.83
CA PHE A 32 -10.97 -3.94 11.03
C PHE A 32 -9.85 -3.89 12.09
N LYS A 33 -9.73 -2.75 12.76
CA LYS A 33 -8.86 -2.52 13.91
C LYS A 33 -9.65 -2.69 15.19
N LYS A 34 -9.05 -3.33 16.19
CA LYS A 34 -9.64 -3.48 17.52
C LYS A 34 -9.62 -2.14 18.26
N ILE A 35 -10.79 -1.67 18.68
CA ILE A 35 -10.96 -0.40 19.42
C ILE A 35 -11.04 -0.60 20.94
N GLY A 36 -11.33 -1.82 21.41
CA GLY A 36 -11.37 -2.16 22.83
C GLY A 36 -12.30 -3.32 23.16
N HIS A 37 -12.45 -3.63 24.44
CA HIS A 37 -13.49 -4.52 24.96
C HIS A 37 -14.55 -3.68 25.68
N PHE A 38 -15.81 -4.02 25.45
CA PHE A 38 -16.95 -3.42 26.10
C PHE A 38 -17.60 -4.48 26.98
N ASN A 39 -17.86 -4.14 28.23
CA ASN A 39 -18.62 -5.02 29.11
C ASN A 39 -20.10 -4.84 28.78
N SER A 40 -20.73 -5.91 28.28
CA SER A 40 -22.19 -5.95 28.21
C SER A 40 -22.71 -5.94 29.65
N GLY A 41 -23.27 -4.82 30.11
CA GLY A 41 -23.70 -4.62 31.50
C GLY A 41 -24.86 -5.51 31.98
N ARG A 42 -25.06 -6.69 31.39
CA ARG A 42 -26.14 -7.63 31.72
C ARG A 42 -25.67 -8.97 32.30
N THR A 43 -24.42 -9.37 32.12
CA THR A 43 -23.85 -10.61 32.66
C THR A 43 -22.32 -10.47 32.72
N GLN A 44 -21.69 -10.88 33.83
CA GLN A 44 -20.25 -10.69 34.10
C GLN A 44 -19.29 -11.41 33.12
N ASP A 45 -19.79 -12.25 32.20
CA ASP A 45 -18.97 -13.13 31.35
C ASP A 45 -19.04 -12.85 29.84
N GLU A 46 -19.78 -11.86 29.36
CA GLU A 46 -19.84 -11.53 27.92
C GLU A 46 -18.98 -10.30 27.59
N GLU A 47 -17.68 -10.53 27.40
CA GLU A 47 -16.76 -9.54 26.83
C GLU A 47 -17.08 -9.30 25.35
N LEU A 48 -17.65 -8.13 25.04
CA LEU A 48 -17.87 -7.71 23.66
C LEU A 48 -16.59 -7.09 23.13
N THR A 49 -16.10 -7.53 21.98
CA THR A 49 -14.97 -6.87 21.31
C THR A 49 -15.48 -5.84 20.32
N GLY A 50 -14.96 -4.62 20.44
CA GLY A 50 -15.19 -3.54 19.50
C GLY A 50 -14.17 -3.53 18.37
N TRP A 51 -14.68 -3.33 17.16
CA TRP A 51 -13.93 -3.28 15.92
C TRP A 51 -14.32 -2.05 15.10
N GLU A 52 -13.33 -1.47 14.43
CA GLU A 52 -13.48 -0.30 13.60
C GLU A 52 -12.81 -0.50 12.23
N LEU A 53 -13.52 -0.14 11.19
CA LEU A 53 -12.99 0.02 9.84
C LEU A 53 -13.12 1.49 9.44
N ASP A 54 -12.00 2.19 9.27
CA ASP A 54 -11.98 3.62 8.92
C ASP A 54 -11.31 3.86 7.56
N PHE A 55 -12.12 4.22 6.57
CA PHE A 55 -11.71 4.59 5.21
C PHE A 55 -11.33 6.07 5.06
N ARG A 56 -11.35 6.87 6.14
CA ARG A 56 -10.86 8.27 6.09
C ARG A 56 -9.34 8.34 5.97
N GLN A 57 -8.65 7.30 6.42
CA GLN A 57 -7.18 7.21 6.41
C GLN A 57 -6.64 6.11 5.49
N THR A 58 -7.51 5.34 4.82
CA THR A 58 -7.13 4.27 3.90
C THR A 58 -8.08 4.28 2.72
N SER A 59 -7.55 4.34 1.49
CA SER A 59 -8.42 4.33 0.32
C SER A 59 -9.09 2.97 0.17
N PHE A 60 -10.36 2.94 -0.25
CA PHE A 60 -11.10 1.69 -0.50
C PHE A 60 -10.30 0.71 -1.38
N HIS A 61 -9.53 1.23 -2.34
CA HIS A 61 -8.66 0.45 -3.21
C HIS A 61 -7.52 -0.25 -2.42
N GLU A 62 -6.83 0.45 -1.52
CA GLU A 62 -5.80 -0.15 -0.66
C GLU A 62 -6.41 -1.22 0.26
N TRP A 63 -7.61 -0.98 0.78
CA TRP A 63 -8.32 -1.93 1.62
C TRP A 63 -8.71 -3.21 0.85
N ILE A 64 -9.26 -3.09 -0.36
CA ILE A 64 -9.56 -4.25 -1.22
C ILE A 64 -8.29 -5.03 -1.56
N GLN A 65 -7.18 -4.34 -1.85
CA GLN A 65 -5.90 -4.99 -2.11
C GLN A 65 -5.38 -5.77 -0.89
N ILE A 66 -5.57 -5.24 0.32
CA ILE A 66 -5.25 -5.96 1.57
C ILE A 66 -6.12 -7.23 1.68
N ILE A 67 -7.43 -7.13 1.43
CA ILE A 67 -8.34 -8.27 1.52
C ILE A 67 -8.00 -9.35 0.49
N ILE A 68 -7.85 -8.99 -0.79
CA ILE A 68 -7.52 -9.95 -1.86
C ILE A 68 -6.23 -10.70 -1.54
N ARG A 69 -5.19 -9.99 -1.09
CA ARG A 69 -3.90 -10.58 -0.70
C ARG A 69 -4.00 -11.53 0.50
N GLN A 70 -4.99 -11.35 1.38
CA GLN A 70 -5.20 -12.20 2.55
C GLN A 70 -6.06 -13.42 2.21
N THR A 71 -7.00 -13.30 1.28
CA THR A 71 -7.84 -14.41 0.82
C THR A 71 -7.13 -15.35 -0.16
N ASP A 72 -6.06 -14.90 -0.83
CA ASP A 72 -5.21 -15.74 -1.69
C ASP A 72 -4.28 -16.69 -0.90
N ARG A 73 -4.26 -16.63 0.44
CA ARG A 73 -3.54 -17.61 1.26
C ARG A 73 -4.46 -18.78 1.63
N PRO A 74 -4.05 -20.04 1.39
CA PRO A 74 -4.82 -21.19 1.84
C PRO A 74 -5.02 -21.14 3.36
N TYR A 75 -6.24 -21.47 3.78
CA TYR A 75 -6.86 -21.28 5.09
C TYR A 75 -6.10 -21.92 6.29
N GLU A 76 -5.09 -22.75 6.02
CA GLU A 76 -4.30 -23.47 7.04
C GLU A 76 -3.23 -22.62 7.74
N SER A 77 -2.96 -21.39 7.28
CA SER A 77 -1.90 -20.53 7.87
C SER A 77 -2.42 -19.42 8.79
N LEU A 78 -3.68 -19.50 9.26
CA LEU A 78 -4.30 -18.47 10.10
C LEU A 78 -4.00 -18.63 11.61
N ALA A 79 -3.53 -19.80 12.04
CA ALA A 79 -3.06 -20.03 13.41
C ALA A 79 -1.54 -19.87 13.47
N GLY A 80 -1.06 -18.63 13.59
CA GLY A 80 0.37 -18.34 13.74
C GLY A 80 1.00 -17.49 12.64
N ALA A 81 0.21 -16.80 11.82
CA ALA A 81 0.71 -15.68 11.04
C ALA A 81 0.99 -14.48 11.96
N THR A 82 1.98 -14.61 12.86
CA THR A 82 2.85 -13.48 13.16
C THR A 82 3.12 -12.78 11.84
N ARG A 83 2.70 -11.51 11.75
CA ARG A 83 3.18 -10.54 10.76
C ARG A 83 4.61 -10.93 10.43
N ARG A 84 4.86 -11.54 9.26
CA ARG A 84 6.14 -11.34 8.62
C ARG A 84 6.03 -9.92 8.10
N PRO A 85 6.59 -8.89 8.75
CA PRO A 85 6.75 -7.64 8.05
C PRO A 85 7.54 -8.01 6.80
N TYR A 86 7.00 -7.72 5.62
CA TYR A 86 7.86 -7.72 4.45
C TYR A 86 8.88 -6.61 4.73
N VAL A 87 10.07 -6.99 5.24
CA VAL A 87 11.11 -6.06 5.72
C VAL A 87 11.59 -5.15 4.58
N ASN A 88 11.28 -5.48 3.32
CA ASN A 88 11.86 -4.83 2.15
C ASN A 88 10.87 -4.05 1.27
N VAL A 89 9.60 -3.88 1.64
CA VAL A 89 8.66 -3.10 0.79
C VAL A 89 9.08 -1.63 0.81
N ILE A 90 9.40 -1.10 -0.36
CA ILE A 90 9.63 0.34 -0.55
C ILE A 90 8.30 1.07 -0.41
N ASP A 91 8.19 1.97 0.56
CA ASP A 91 6.99 2.78 0.72
C ASP A 91 6.94 3.94 -0.29
N LEU A 92 5.79 4.62 -0.36
CA LEU A 92 5.56 5.73 -1.27
C LEU A 92 6.55 6.89 -1.10
N ASN A 93 6.89 7.25 0.14
CA ASN A 93 7.81 8.34 0.44
C ASN A 93 9.24 7.94 0.11
N GLU A 94 9.64 6.72 0.47
CA GLU A 94 10.93 6.14 0.09
C GLU A 94 11.10 6.15 -1.44
N MET A 95 10.09 5.68 -2.18
CA MET A 95 10.14 5.69 -3.65
C MET A 95 10.25 7.11 -4.22
N LYS A 96 9.51 8.06 -3.64
CA LYS A 96 9.58 9.46 -4.05
C LYS A 96 10.98 10.04 -3.82
N GLN A 97 11.62 9.73 -2.69
CA GLN A 97 12.99 10.17 -2.39
C GLN A 97 14.00 9.56 -3.38
N ILE A 98 13.86 8.26 -3.66
CA ILE A 98 14.68 7.57 -4.66
C ILE A 98 14.56 8.27 -6.03
N LEU A 99 13.34 8.50 -6.54
CA LEU A 99 13.17 9.13 -7.86
C LEU A 99 13.62 10.59 -7.90
N LEU A 100 13.47 11.33 -6.80
CA LEU A 100 13.95 12.71 -6.70
C LEU A 100 15.48 12.76 -6.81
N HIS A 101 16.17 11.82 -6.17
CA HIS A 101 17.61 11.68 -6.20
C HIS A 101 18.14 10.72 -7.27
N LEU A 102 17.32 10.32 -8.26
CA LEU A 102 17.66 9.27 -9.23
C LEU A 102 19.00 9.46 -9.96
N PHE A 103 19.40 10.71 -10.23
CA PHE A 103 20.65 11.04 -10.91
C PHE A 103 21.77 11.51 -9.97
N ASP A 104 21.53 11.51 -8.66
CA ASP A 104 22.50 11.83 -7.62
C ASP A 104 22.80 10.57 -6.83
N THR A 105 23.69 9.74 -7.38
CA THR A 105 23.98 8.40 -6.89
C THR A 105 24.59 8.42 -5.49
N VAL A 106 25.35 9.47 -5.16
CA VAL A 106 25.88 9.71 -3.81
C VAL A 106 24.75 9.95 -2.81
N LYS A 107 23.73 10.74 -3.16
CA LYS A 107 22.56 10.92 -2.28
C LYS A 107 21.69 9.68 -2.20
N LEU A 108 21.58 8.89 -3.28
CA LEU A 108 20.87 7.61 -3.24
C LEU A 108 21.48 6.65 -2.22
N GLU A 109 22.81 6.51 -2.20
CA GLU A 109 23.51 5.63 -1.25
C GLU A 109 23.33 6.03 0.22
N GLN A 110 23.02 7.30 0.48
CA GLN A 110 22.74 7.78 1.83
C GLN A 110 21.34 7.39 2.32
N LEU A 111 20.42 7.05 1.43
CA LEU A 111 19.04 6.71 1.80
C LEU A 111 19.00 5.37 2.55
N ALA A 112 18.25 5.35 3.66
CA ALA A 112 18.08 4.15 4.49
C ALA A 112 17.50 2.97 3.70
N VAL A 113 16.60 3.24 2.75
CA VAL A 113 16.00 2.23 1.87
C VAL A 113 17.03 1.56 0.96
N VAL A 114 18.00 2.30 0.44
CA VAL A 114 19.05 1.75 -0.44
C VAL A 114 19.99 0.86 0.35
N LYS A 115 20.37 1.29 1.57
CA LYS A 115 21.16 0.48 2.51
C LYS A 115 20.41 -0.79 2.93
N ARG A 116 19.10 -0.71 3.15
CA ARG A 116 18.25 -1.87 3.48
C ARG A 116 18.18 -2.89 2.34
N MET A 117 18.27 -2.43 1.10
CA MET A 117 18.24 -3.29 -0.08
C MET A 117 19.60 -3.92 -0.40
N ASP A 118 20.67 -3.53 0.31
CA ASP A 118 22.05 -3.98 0.06
C ASP A 118 22.50 -3.79 -1.40
N ARG A 119 22.08 -2.68 -2.01
CA ARG A 119 22.45 -2.31 -3.39
C ARG A 119 23.15 -0.96 -3.43
N SER A 120 24.00 -0.77 -4.43
CA SER A 120 24.61 0.55 -4.69
C SER A 120 23.61 1.52 -5.33
N GLY A 121 23.86 2.82 -5.19
CA GLY A 121 23.03 3.84 -5.83
C GLY A 121 23.04 3.73 -7.36
N ASN A 122 24.17 3.32 -7.94
CA ASN A 122 24.33 3.08 -9.38
C ASN A 122 23.48 1.90 -9.87
N GLU A 123 23.46 0.79 -9.14
CA GLU A 123 22.63 -0.37 -9.48
C GLU A 123 21.15 -0.01 -9.43
N LEU A 124 20.73 0.72 -8.38
CA LEU A 124 19.35 1.15 -8.24
C LEU A 124 18.94 2.10 -9.37
N GLN A 125 19.80 3.05 -9.72
CA GLN A 125 19.57 3.94 -10.86
C GLN A 125 19.40 3.15 -12.16
N ARG A 126 20.30 2.21 -12.44
CA ARG A 126 20.23 1.35 -13.62
C ARG A 126 18.94 0.55 -13.67
N MET A 127 18.56 -0.11 -12.56
CA MET A 127 17.32 -0.89 -12.48
C MET A 127 16.08 -0.04 -12.75
N ILE A 128 16.00 1.15 -12.15
CA ILE A 128 14.87 2.07 -12.39
C ILE A 128 14.85 2.52 -13.85
N HIS A 129 16.01 2.83 -14.42
CA HIS A 129 16.11 3.24 -15.81
C HIS A 129 15.67 2.14 -16.78
N GLU A 130 16.09 0.88 -16.53
CA GLU A 130 15.64 -0.29 -17.27
C GLU A 130 14.13 -0.46 -17.18
N ILE A 131 13.56 -0.47 -15.96
CA ILE A 131 12.11 -0.63 -15.74
C ILE A 131 11.31 0.46 -16.45
N LEU A 132 11.79 1.70 -16.49
CA LEU A 132 11.05 2.83 -17.08
C LEU A 132 11.20 2.95 -18.60
N ILE A 133 12.19 2.28 -19.20
CA ILE A 133 12.44 2.31 -20.66
C ILE A 133 11.99 1.03 -21.35
N GLU A 134 11.85 -0.07 -20.60
CA GLU A 134 11.40 -1.36 -21.12
C GLU A 134 10.04 -1.24 -21.83
N SER A 135 9.96 -1.81 -23.04
CA SER A 135 8.77 -1.70 -23.90
C SER A 135 7.53 -2.39 -23.34
N CYS A 136 7.72 -3.38 -22.45
CA CYS A 136 6.65 -4.08 -21.77
C CYS A 136 6.74 -3.75 -20.27
N PRO A 137 5.79 -2.99 -19.71
CA PRO A 137 5.83 -2.64 -18.30
C PRO A 137 5.54 -3.87 -17.44
N LYS A 138 6.20 -3.95 -16.29
CA LYS A 138 6.10 -5.10 -15.37
C LYS A 138 4.97 -4.87 -14.38
N GLU A 139 4.02 -5.81 -14.33
CA GLU A 139 2.90 -5.78 -13.39
C GLU A 139 3.38 -5.58 -11.94
N PRO A 140 2.73 -4.73 -11.12
CA PRO A 140 1.47 -4.00 -11.39
C PRO A 140 1.66 -2.62 -12.05
N LEU A 141 2.86 -2.27 -12.49
CA LEU A 141 3.10 -0.98 -13.16
C LEU A 141 2.46 -1.00 -14.55
N SER A 142 1.45 -0.18 -14.78
CA SER A 142 0.81 -0.07 -16.09
C SER A 142 1.62 0.79 -17.06
N ALA A 143 1.35 0.67 -18.37
CA ALA A 143 2.03 1.47 -19.41
C ALA A 143 1.84 2.98 -19.20
N LEU A 144 0.64 3.41 -18.80
CA LEU A 144 0.35 4.81 -18.49
C LEU A 144 1.19 5.29 -17.30
N GLU A 145 1.26 4.49 -16.23
CA GLU A 145 2.01 4.83 -15.02
C GLU A 145 3.52 4.89 -15.30
N GLN A 146 4.05 3.93 -16.06
CA GLN A 146 5.44 3.93 -16.52
C GLN A 146 5.75 5.21 -17.32
N GLN A 147 4.86 5.59 -18.25
CA GLN A 147 5.01 6.82 -19.04
C GLN A 147 4.94 8.09 -18.17
N ILE A 148 4.04 8.15 -17.19
CA ILE A 148 3.96 9.25 -16.22
C ILE A 148 5.29 9.39 -15.46
N LEU A 149 5.87 8.28 -14.98
CA LEU A 149 7.13 8.30 -14.24
C LEU A 149 8.31 8.70 -15.14
N LYS A 150 8.37 8.17 -16.37
CA LYS A 150 9.40 8.52 -17.36
C LYS A 150 9.40 10.01 -17.68
N GLU A 151 8.24 10.58 -18.00
CA GLU A 151 8.09 12.01 -18.30
C GLU A 151 8.39 12.88 -17.07
N SER A 152 7.95 12.45 -15.88
CA SER A 152 8.13 13.21 -14.64
C SER A 152 9.57 13.23 -14.13
N TYR A 153 10.29 12.10 -14.22
CA TYR A 153 11.57 11.92 -13.51
C TYR A 153 12.77 11.70 -14.41
N LEU A 154 12.63 11.10 -15.60
CA LEU A 154 13.75 10.91 -16.53
C LEU A 154 13.92 12.11 -17.46
N GLN A 155 12.85 12.61 -18.06
CA GLN A 155 12.95 13.73 -19.01
C GLN A 155 13.08 15.09 -18.30
N ARG A 156 12.48 15.24 -17.10
CA ARG A 156 12.54 16.44 -16.22
C ARG A 156 12.23 17.79 -16.88
N GLY A 157 11.64 17.81 -18.08
CA GLY A 157 11.43 19.04 -18.86
C GLY A 157 10.15 19.80 -18.54
N LYS A 158 9.26 19.24 -17.71
CA LYS A 158 7.90 19.76 -17.52
C LYS A 158 7.47 19.67 -16.05
N ASN A 159 6.72 20.67 -15.60
CA ASN A 159 6.13 20.65 -14.25
C ASN A 159 4.84 19.81 -14.23
N LYS A 160 4.36 19.47 -13.02
CA LYS A 160 3.16 18.61 -12.84
C LYS A 160 1.89 19.15 -13.52
N ASN A 161 1.75 20.48 -13.63
CA ASN A 161 0.59 21.08 -14.29
C ASN A 161 0.65 20.86 -15.80
N GLN A 162 1.82 21.09 -16.41
CA GLN A 162 2.04 20.83 -17.82
C GLN A 162 1.87 19.35 -18.14
N LEU A 163 2.44 18.46 -17.33
CA LEU A 163 2.24 17.02 -17.49
C LEU A 163 0.77 16.64 -17.41
N SER A 164 0.00 17.15 -16.44
CA SER A 164 -1.43 16.86 -16.37
C SER A 164 -2.18 17.25 -17.65
N GLN A 165 -1.79 18.36 -18.30
CA GLN A 165 -2.37 18.80 -19.57
C GLN A 165 -1.95 17.88 -20.72
N ASP A 166 -0.68 17.50 -20.79
CA ASP A 166 -0.15 16.60 -21.82
C ASP A 166 -0.78 15.21 -21.78
N PHE A 167 -1.10 14.70 -20.59
CA PHE A 167 -1.82 13.44 -20.42
C PHE A 167 -3.34 13.60 -20.61
N HIS A 168 -3.84 14.80 -20.93
CA HIS A 168 -5.27 15.11 -21.04
C HIS A 168 -6.08 14.78 -19.78
N MET A 169 -5.50 15.04 -18.61
CA MET A 169 -6.08 14.72 -17.30
C MET A 169 -6.28 15.97 -16.45
N SER A 170 -7.27 15.91 -15.55
CA SER A 170 -7.33 16.88 -14.45
C SER A 170 -6.09 16.72 -13.55
N ARG A 171 -5.69 17.79 -12.85
CA ARG A 171 -4.58 17.74 -11.88
C ARG A 171 -4.79 16.68 -10.80
N THR A 172 -6.02 16.53 -10.33
CA THR A 172 -6.39 15.54 -9.31
C THR A 172 -6.24 14.12 -9.84
N THR A 173 -6.68 13.87 -11.08
CA THR A 173 -6.55 12.56 -11.74
C THR A 173 -5.08 12.23 -11.97
N PHE A 174 -4.31 13.17 -12.51
CA PHE A 174 -2.86 13.01 -12.71
C PHE A 174 -2.14 12.72 -11.38
N TYR A 175 -2.49 13.43 -10.31
CA TYR A 175 -1.92 13.18 -8.99
C TYR A 175 -2.22 11.75 -8.51
N ARG A 176 -3.46 11.28 -8.65
CA ARG A 176 -3.82 9.89 -8.27
C ARG A 176 -3.02 8.86 -9.05
N HIS A 177 -2.87 9.03 -10.36
CA HIS A 177 -2.05 8.13 -11.18
C HIS A 177 -0.56 8.20 -10.80
N SER A 178 -0.02 9.39 -10.54
CA SER A 178 1.36 9.54 -10.10
C SER A 178 1.62 8.85 -8.75
N GLN A 179 0.68 8.93 -7.80
CA GLN A 179 0.77 8.23 -6.51
C GLN A 179 0.69 6.71 -6.68
N SER A 180 -0.22 6.23 -7.54
CA SER A 180 -0.34 4.81 -7.88
C SER A 180 0.94 4.28 -8.53
N ALA A 181 1.45 5.00 -9.53
CA ALA A 181 2.69 4.67 -10.24
C ALA A 181 3.89 4.53 -9.30
N LEU A 182 4.05 5.43 -8.32
CA LEU A 182 5.12 5.34 -7.33
C LEU A 182 5.02 4.07 -6.47
N ARG A 183 3.81 3.69 -6.05
CA ARG A 183 3.61 2.45 -5.25
C ARG A 183 3.89 1.21 -6.08
N HIS A 184 3.40 1.18 -7.32
CA HIS A 184 3.61 0.06 -8.23
C HIS A 184 5.09 -0.08 -8.57
N LEU A 185 5.81 1.01 -8.85
CA LEU A 185 7.25 0.97 -9.06
C LEU A 185 8.00 0.47 -7.81
N GLY A 186 7.64 0.95 -6.62
CA GLY A 186 8.25 0.47 -5.37
C GLY A 186 8.06 -1.04 -5.16
N TYR A 187 6.88 -1.56 -5.52
CA TYR A 187 6.59 -2.99 -5.49
C TYR A 187 7.44 -3.77 -6.51
N VAL A 188 7.47 -3.32 -7.77
CA VAL A 188 8.29 -3.93 -8.82
C VAL A 188 9.77 -3.96 -8.40
N LEU A 189 10.32 -2.85 -7.91
CA LEU A 189 11.71 -2.80 -7.44
C LEU A 189 11.99 -3.75 -6.28
N THR A 190 11.04 -3.91 -5.36
CA THR A 190 11.16 -4.87 -4.26
C THR A 190 11.23 -6.31 -4.79
N GLN A 191 10.46 -6.65 -5.83
CA GLN A 191 10.49 -7.98 -6.44
C GLN A 191 11.79 -8.26 -7.19
N PHE A 192 12.31 -7.27 -7.93
CA PHE A 192 13.60 -7.40 -8.61
C PHE A 192 14.76 -7.64 -7.66
N CYS A 193 14.71 -7.06 -6.46
CA CYS A 193 15.75 -7.24 -5.46
C CYS A 193 15.61 -8.53 -4.65
N GLY A 194 14.45 -9.21 -4.71
CA GLY A 194 14.18 -10.47 -4.01
C GLY A 194 14.46 -11.74 -4.82
N HIS A 195 14.88 -11.61 -6.09
CA HIS A 195 15.29 -12.73 -6.95
C HIS A 195 16.82 -12.79 -7.01
N GLU A 196 17.44 -13.30 -5.94
CA GLU A 196 18.77 -13.93 -5.95
C GLU A 196 18.69 -15.27 -5.22
#